data_AF-A0A660LE94-F1
#
_entry.id   AF-A0A660LE94-F1
#
_cell.length_a   1.000
_cell.length_b   1.000
_cell.length_c   1.000
_cell.angle_alpha   90.00
_cell.angle_beta   90.00
_cell.angle_gamma   90.00
#
_symmetry.space_group_name_H-M   'P 1'
#
loop_
_entity.id
_entity.type
_entity.pdbx_description
1 polymer ?
#
loop_
_entity_poly.entity_id
_entity_poly.type
_entity_poly.pdbx_seq_one_letter_code
_entity_poly.pdbx_strand_id
1 'polypeptide(L)'
;MAIGGTRGTVPNMINEREIVSAQDSVALLREGIAVLSVEEHEGRIQVGVSGRDDERVRRRVVERLGDVDVWVVGDVSRQLRPRAASSYMPEDGNVLHLRYVVQGGQHVDEIVTAEDDAAVVVFGCICMSVVGDEGPPIDAPAFVMLERPLGGRTVIDGVSGTPLPFRNVYEGIGEPLG
;
A
#
# COMPACT_ATOMS: atom_id res chain seq x y z
N MET A 1 10.14 -26.00 9.91
CA MET A 1 8.92 -26.60 9.33
C MET A 1 7.90 -25.48 9.18
N ALA A 2 7.33 -25.34 7.99
CA ALA A 2 6.74 -24.10 7.47
C ALA A 2 5.50 -23.61 8.24
N ILE A 3 5.46 -22.30 8.51
CA ILE A 3 4.24 -21.55 8.83
C ILE A 3 3.78 -20.98 7.49
N GLY A 4 2.72 -21.57 6.93
CA GLY A 4 2.19 -21.24 5.61
C GLY A 4 1.59 -19.83 5.57
N GLY A 5 1.89 -19.12 4.48
CA GLY A 5 1.63 -17.71 4.27
C GLY A 5 0.20 -17.24 4.52
N THR A 6 0.09 -16.13 5.24
CA THR A 6 -1.03 -15.20 5.15
C THR A 6 -1.03 -14.58 3.75
N ARG A 7 -2.04 -14.96 2.96
CA ARG A 7 -2.42 -14.25 1.73
C ARG A 7 -2.66 -12.78 2.08
N GLY A 8 -2.03 -11.88 1.34
CA GLY A 8 -2.29 -10.45 1.44
C GLY A 8 -3.77 -10.16 1.14
N THR A 9 -4.55 -9.98 2.18
CA THR A 9 -5.80 -9.23 2.14
C THR A 9 -5.43 -7.75 2.15
N VAL A 10 -5.97 -7.00 1.19
CA VAL A 10 -6.11 -5.53 1.33
C VAL A 10 -6.72 -5.29 2.71
N PRO A 11 -6.16 -4.39 3.55
CA PRO A 11 -6.73 -4.14 4.87
C PRO A 11 -8.18 -3.67 4.67
N ASN A 12 -9.11 -4.48 5.17
CA ASN A 12 -10.56 -4.27 5.24
C ASN A 12 -11.30 -4.10 3.89
N MET A 13 -11.55 -5.20 3.18
CA MET A 13 -12.74 -5.27 2.32
C MET A 13 -13.97 -5.19 3.24
N ILE A 14 -14.61 -4.03 3.29
CA ILE A 14 -15.89 -3.85 3.96
C ILE A 14 -16.94 -4.51 3.06
N ASN A 15 -17.41 -5.69 3.44
CA ASN A 15 -18.53 -6.38 2.77
C ASN A 15 -19.72 -6.39 3.74
N GLU A 16 -20.33 -5.22 3.93
CA GLU A 16 -21.50 -5.12 4.80
C GLU A 16 -22.58 -6.12 4.35
N ARG A 17 -23.10 -6.91 5.29
CA ARG A 17 -24.18 -7.88 5.09
C ARG A 17 -23.91 -9.05 4.13
N GLU A 18 -22.64 -9.35 3.80
CA GLU A 18 -22.28 -10.48 2.94
C GLU A 18 -22.98 -10.48 1.56
N ILE A 19 -23.32 -9.30 1.05
CA ILE A 19 -24.07 -9.12 -0.20
C ILE A 19 -23.29 -9.71 -1.38
N VAL A 20 -21.97 -9.51 -1.40
CA VAL A 20 -21.10 -10.13 -2.40
C VAL A 20 -20.60 -11.45 -1.84
N SER A 21 -21.05 -12.56 -2.45
CA SER A 21 -20.58 -13.88 -2.08
C SER A 21 -19.12 -14.10 -2.54
N ALA A 22 -18.42 -15.03 -1.88
CA ALA A 22 -17.08 -15.42 -2.32
C ALA A 22 -17.06 -15.95 -3.78
N GLN A 23 -18.14 -16.58 -4.24
CA GLN A 23 -18.26 -17.07 -5.62
C GLN A 23 -18.37 -15.91 -6.61
N ASP A 24 -19.11 -14.86 -6.26
CA ASP A 24 -19.26 -13.66 -7.10
C ASP A 24 -17.96 -12.86 -7.17
N SER A 25 -17.28 -12.68 -6.03
CA SER A 25 -15.94 -12.06 -6.01
C SER A 25 -14.96 -12.82 -6.92
N VAL A 26 -14.95 -14.15 -6.88
CA VAL A 26 -14.08 -14.96 -7.74
C VAL A 26 -14.47 -14.82 -9.22
N ALA A 27 -15.76 -14.81 -9.55
CA ALA A 27 -16.22 -14.67 -10.92
C ALA A 27 -15.83 -13.29 -11.50
N LEU A 28 -16.11 -12.21 -10.78
CA LEU A 28 -15.76 -10.84 -11.17
C LEU A 28 -14.24 -10.67 -11.31
N LEU A 29 -13.45 -11.22 -10.38
CA LEU A 29 -11.99 -11.11 -10.43
C LEU A 29 -11.40 -11.82 -11.65
N ARG A 30 -11.96 -12.97 -12.06
CA ARG A 30 -11.56 -13.66 -13.31
C ARG A 30 -11.83 -12.82 -14.56
N GLU A 31 -12.77 -11.90 -14.50
CA GLU A 31 -13.07 -10.94 -15.57
C GLU A 31 -12.23 -9.64 -15.47
N GLY A 32 -11.30 -9.57 -14.52
CA GLY A 32 -10.47 -8.40 -14.26
C GLY A 32 -11.20 -7.29 -13.51
N ILE A 33 -12.18 -7.64 -12.68
CA ILE A 33 -12.97 -6.70 -11.86
C ILE A 33 -12.76 -7.05 -10.38
N ALA A 34 -12.15 -6.14 -9.62
CA ALA A 34 -11.98 -6.29 -8.18
C ALA A 34 -13.08 -5.55 -7.43
N VAL A 35 -13.76 -6.22 -6.49
CA VAL A 35 -14.66 -5.56 -5.53
C VAL A 35 -13.82 -5.08 -4.35
N LEU A 36 -13.93 -3.80 -4.01
CA LEU A 36 -13.13 -3.12 -2.98
C LEU A 36 -13.95 -2.82 -1.72
N SER A 37 -15.19 -2.34 -1.90
CA SER A 37 -16.11 -2.04 -0.80
C SER A 37 -17.55 -2.35 -1.19
N VAL A 38 -18.37 -2.65 -0.19
CA VAL A 38 -19.82 -2.80 -0.27
C VAL A 38 -20.41 -2.10 0.94
N GLU A 39 -21.16 -1.04 0.69
CA GLU A 39 -21.69 -0.14 1.71
C GLU A 39 -23.17 0.15 1.42
N GLU A 40 -23.99 0.33 2.46
CA GLU A 40 -25.35 0.85 2.27
C GLU A 40 -25.36 2.38 2.40
N HIS A 41 -25.75 3.07 1.32
CA HIS A 41 -25.92 4.51 1.31
C HIS A 41 -27.36 4.87 0.94
N GLU A 42 -28.05 5.58 1.85
CA GLU A 42 -29.44 6.03 1.66
C GLU A 42 -30.41 4.89 1.26
N GLY A 43 -30.21 3.68 1.80
CA GLY A 43 -31.05 2.51 1.52
C GLY A 43 -30.73 1.79 0.20
N ARG A 44 -29.65 2.18 -0.48
CA ARG A 44 -29.12 1.51 -1.67
C ARG A 44 -27.78 0.87 -1.40
N ILE A 45 -27.55 -0.27 -2.03
CA ILE A 45 -26.27 -0.96 -1.96
C ILE A 45 -25.34 -0.29 -2.96
N GLN A 46 -24.27 0.33 -2.46
CA GLN A 46 -23.18 0.83 -3.28
C GLN A 46 -22.03 -0.18 -3.28
N VAL A 47 -21.53 -0.53 -4.47
CA VAL A 47 -20.40 -1.44 -4.65
C VAL A 47 -19.25 -0.69 -5.28
N GLY A 48 -18.19 -0.46 -4.50
CA GLY A 48 -16.92 0.09 -4.96
C GLY A 48 -16.12 -0.99 -5.68
N VAL A 49 -15.80 -0.78 -6.95
CA VAL A 49 -15.08 -1.76 -7.80
C VAL A 49 -13.93 -1.11 -8.56
N SER A 50 -12.92 -1.88 -8.93
CA SER A 50 -11.85 -1.42 -9.83
C SER A 50 -11.71 -2.34 -11.04
N GLY A 51 -11.43 -1.76 -12.20
CA GLY A 51 -11.22 -2.47 -13.47
C GLY A 51 -10.81 -1.51 -14.58
N ARG A 52 -10.45 -2.05 -15.75
CA ARG A 52 -9.82 -1.29 -16.86
C ARG A 52 -10.78 -0.42 -17.68
N ASP A 53 -12.06 -0.77 -17.72
CA ASP A 53 -13.08 -0.14 -18.58
C ASP A 53 -14.34 0.04 -17.74
N ASP A 54 -14.59 1.29 -17.32
CA ASP A 54 -15.67 1.66 -16.41
C ASP A 54 -17.04 1.19 -16.89
N GLU A 55 -17.34 1.33 -18.18
CA GLU A 55 -18.64 0.94 -18.73
C GLU A 55 -18.81 -0.58 -18.70
N ARG A 56 -17.78 -1.32 -19.12
CA ARG A 56 -17.76 -2.78 -19.05
C ARG A 56 -17.87 -3.26 -17.61
N VAL A 57 -17.12 -2.64 -16.69
CA VAL A 57 -17.10 -2.98 -15.26
C VAL A 57 -18.48 -2.81 -14.67
N ARG A 58 -19.11 -1.63 -14.83
CA ARG A 58 -20.46 -1.34 -14.34
C ARG A 58 -21.47 -2.38 -14.85
N ARG A 59 -21.46 -2.64 -16.16
CA ARG A 59 -22.36 -3.63 -16.77
C ARG A 59 -22.18 -5.02 -16.15
N ARG A 60 -20.95 -5.51 -16.03
CA ARG A 60 -20.67 -6.85 -15.49
C ARG A 60 -21.05 -7.00 -14.02
N VAL A 61 -20.82 -5.96 -13.22
CA VAL A 61 -21.18 -5.96 -11.81
C VAL A 61 -22.70 -5.99 -11.64
N VAL A 62 -23.44 -5.16 -12.39
CA VAL A 62 -24.92 -5.16 -12.39
C VAL A 62 -25.49 -6.47 -12.92
N GLU A 63 -24.94 -7.02 -14.01
CA GLU A 63 -25.36 -8.34 -14.54
C GLU A 63 -25.21 -9.46 -13.51
N ARG A 64 -24.23 -9.34 -12.61
CA ARG A 64 -23.90 -10.38 -11.62
C ARG A 64 -24.63 -10.20 -10.29
N LEU A 65 -24.66 -8.97 -9.78
CA LEU A 65 -25.13 -8.65 -8.42
C LEU A 65 -26.56 -8.08 -8.39
N GLY A 66 -27.11 -7.72 -9.56
CA GLY A 66 -28.46 -7.15 -9.67
C GLY A 66 -28.48 -5.65 -9.44
N ASP A 67 -29.50 -5.19 -8.72
CA ASP A 67 -29.79 -3.77 -8.49
C ASP A 67 -28.85 -3.18 -7.43
N VAL A 68 -27.66 -2.78 -7.88
CA VAL A 68 -26.63 -2.13 -7.06
C VAL A 68 -26.12 -0.87 -7.75
N ASP A 69 -25.80 0.15 -6.96
CA ASP A 69 -25.13 1.35 -7.43
C ASP A 69 -23.62 1.08 -7.52
N VAL A 70 -23.09 0.97 -8.74
CA VAL A 70 -21.66 0.66 -8.95
C VAL A 70 -20.84 1.94 -8.93
N TRP A 71 -19.83 2.01 -8.07
CA TRP A 71 -18.82 3.07 -8.07
C TRP A 71 -17.49 2.51 -8.57
N VAL A 72 -17.06 2.92 -9.76
CA VAL A 72 -15.75 2.49 -10.29
C VAL A 72 -14.66 3.38 -9.69
N VAL A 73 -13.82 2.76 -8.86
CA VAL A 73 -12.68 3.34 -8.16
C VAL A 73 -11.42 3.13 -9.00
N GLY A 74 -10.71 4.20 -9.30
CA GLY A 74 -9.42 4.10 -9.98
C GLY A 74 -8.99 5.33 -10.77
N ASP A 75 -9.92 6.23 -11.13
CA ASP A 75 -9.61 7.38 -11.97
C ASP A 75 -9.16 8.63 -11.18
N VAL A 76 -8.58 8.43 -9.99
CA VAL A 76 -7.97 9.54 -9.26
C VAL A 76 -6.55 9.68 -9.77
N SER A 77 -6.29 10.78 -10.47
CA SER A 77 -4.94 11.15 -10.90
C SER A 77 -3.98 11.06 -9.70
N ARG A 78 -2.89 10.33 -9.89
CA ARG A 78 -1.84 10.12 -8.90
C ARG A 78 -0.53 10.68 -9.41
N GLN A 79 0.26 11.22 -8.50
CA GLN A 79 1.60 11.72 -8.80
C GLN A 79 2.63 11.01 -7.93
N LEU A 80 3.82 10.81 -8.49
CA LEU A 80 4.99 10.35 -7.74
C LEU A 80 5.75 11.57 -7.21
N ARG A 81 6.04 11.58 -5.91
CA ARG A 81 6.82 12.62 -5.25
C ARG A 81 7.94 11.99 -4.41
N PRO A 82 9.16 12.55 -4.45
CA PRO A 82 10.21 12.14 -3.53
C PRO A 82 9.76 12.34 -2.07
N ARG A 83 10.12 11.39 -1.20
CA ARG A 83 9.89 11.48 0.24
C ARG A 83 11.12 10.97 0.98
N ALA A 84 11.54 11.75 1.97
CA ALA A 84 12.60 11.33 2.85
C ALA A 84 12.16 10.13 3.69
N ALA A 85 13.00 9.11 3.77
CA ALA A 85 12.82 8.06 4.76
C ALA A 85 13.01 8.64 6.18
N SER A 86 12.27 8.13 7.17
CA SER A 86 12.36 8.60 8.55
C SER A 86 13.36 7.82 9.39
N SER A 87 13.59 6.54 9.07
CA SER A 87 14.56 5.68 9.76
C SER A 87 14.83 4.40 8.98
N TYR A 88 15.84 3.65 9.40
CA TYR A 88 16.17 2.33 8.85
C TYR A 88 16.43 1.28 9.94
N MET A 89 16.35 0.01 9.55
CA MET A 89 16.84 -1.13 10.33
C MET A 89 17.37 -2.22 9.38
N PRO A 90 18.64 -2.64 9.49
CA PRO A 90 19.11 -3.83 8.80
C PRO A 90 18.44 -5.07 9.40
N GLU A 91 18.07 -6.02 8.55
CA GLU A 91 17.76 -7.40 8.94
C GLU A 91 18.89 -8.31 8.47
N ASP A 92 19.01 -9.51 9.08
CA ASP A 92 20.03 -10.49 8.72
C ASP A 92 20.10 -10.72 7.20
N GLY A 93 21.32 -10.71 6.66
CA GLY A 93 21.58 -10.81 5.23
C GLY A 93 21.58 -9.46 4.53
N ASN A 94 20.85 -9.36 3.42
CA ASN A 94 20.88 -8.22 2.50
C ASN A 94 19.62 -7.34 2.59
N VAL A 95 18.81 -7.47 3.63
CA VAL A 95 17.53 -6.74 3.73
C VAL A 95 17.73 -5.45 4.53
N LEU A 96 17.28 -4.33 3.98
CA LEU A 96 17.21 -3.05 4.70
C LEU A 96 15.74 -2.63 4.82
N HIS A 97 15.23 -2.62 6.05
CA HIS A 97 13.91 -2.06 6.37
C HIS A 97 14.01 -0.55 6.45
N LEU A 98 13.02 0.13 5.87
CA LEU A 98 12.90 1.58 5.82
C LEU A 98 11.53 1.97 6.36
N ARG A 99 11.47 3.17 6.94
CA ARG A 99 10.23 3.77 7.44
C ARG A 99 9.95 5.04 6.66
N TYR A 100 8.69 5.23 6.28
CA TYR A 100 8.22 6.45 5.64
C TYR A 100 6.98 6.95 6.37
N VAL A 101 6.91 8.26 6.60
CA VAL A 101 5.65 8.89 7.02
C VAL A 101 4.81 9.12 5.79
N VAL A 102 3.67 8.46 5.70
CA VAL A 102 2.67 8.60 4.62
C VAL A 102 1.34 9.03 5.22
N GLN A 103 0.42 9.54 4.42
CA GLN A 103 -0.87 10.05 4.90
C GLN A 103 -2.01 9.67 3.94
N GLY A 104 -3.12 9.20 4.48
CA GLY A 104 -4.31 8.85 3.68
C GLY A 104 -4.03 7.73 2.68
N GLY A 105 -4.39 7.98 1.41
CA GLY A 105 -4.17 7.03 0.31
C GLY A 105 -2.73 7.00 -0.25
N GLN A 106 -1.77 7.64 0.43
CA GLN A 106 -0.35 7.60 0.07
C GLN A 106 0.25 6.21 0.32
N HIS A 107 1.15 5.77 -0.55
CA HIS A 107 1.94 4.57 -0.35
C HIS A 107 3.32 4.71 -1.00
N VAL A 108 4.28 3.96 -0.48
CA VAL A 108 5.61 3.84 -1.10
C VAL A 108 5.44 3.08 -2.41
N ASP A 109 5.82 3.71 -3.51
CA ASP A 109 5.68 3.17 -4.86
C ASP A 109 7.01 2.59 -5.34
N GLU A 110 8.09 3.36 -5.19
CA GLU A 110 9.43 2.98 -5.63
C GLU A 110 10.48 3.43 -4.61
N ILE A 111 11.53 2.63 -4.46
CA ILE A 111 12.74 2.99 -3.73
C ILE A 111 13.93 2.64 -4.61
N VAL A 112 14.71 3.66 -4.96
CA VAL A 112 15.96 3.49 -5.70
C VAL A 112 17.12 3.44 -4.71
N THR A 113 18.04 2.49 -4.89
CA THR A 113 19.25 2.37 -4.07
C THR A 113 20.50 2.57 -4.89
N ALA A 114 21.52 3.16 -4.27
CA ALA A 114 22.89 3.20 -4.79
C ALA A 114 23.85 2.83 -3.65
N GLU A 115 24.81 1.95 -3.92
CA GLU A 115 25.71 1.40 -2.92
C GLU A 115 27.17 1.60 -3.30
N ASP A 116 27.99 1.91 -2.31
CA ASP A 116 29.44 1.83 -2.41
C ASP A 116 30.04 1.16 -1.15
N ASP A 117 31.35 1.29 -0.96
CA ASP A 117 32.07 0.74 0.19
C ASP A 117 31.80 1.47 1.51
N ALA A 118 31.32 2.71 1.46
CA ALA A 118 31.11 3.56 2.63
C ALA A 118 29.62 3.73 2.99
N ALA A 119 28.72 3.69 2.00
CA ALA A 119 27.33 4.07 2.17
C ALA A 119 26.34 3.27 1.32
N VAL A 120 25.08 3.36 1.74
CA VAL A 120 23.88 2.97 0.99
C VAL A 120 22.99 4.21 0.92
N VAL A 121 22.77 4.74 -0.28
CA VAL A 121 21.86 5.87 -0.51
C VAL A 121 20.51 5.31 -0.92
N VAL A 122 19.43 5.74 -0.25
CA VAL A 122 18.05 5.34 -0.55
C VAL A 122 17.23 6.54 -1.00
N PHE A 123 16.52 6.43 -2.11
CA PHE A 123 15.66 7.50 -2.64
C PHE A 123 14.24 6.96 -2.80
N GLY A 124 13.35 7.36 -1.89
CA GLY A 124 11.95 6.91 -1.89
C GLY A 124 11.03 7.83 -2.68
N CYS A 125 10.11 7.22 -3.44
CA CYS A 125 9.01 7.88 -4.13
C CYS A 125 7.67 7.41 -3.55
N ILE A 126 6.83 8.36 -3.15
CA ILE A 126 5.47 8.10 -2.67
C ILE A 126 4.49 8.42 -3.79
N CYS A 127 3.62 7.46 -4.08
CA CYS A 127 2.45 7.69 -4.90
C CYS A 127 1.36 8.33 -4.04
N MET A 128 0.89 9.51 -4.46
CA MET A 128 -0.12 10.28 -3.73
C MET A 128 -1.22 10.78 -4.67
N SER A 129 -2.41 10.99 -4.10
CA SER A 129 -3.54 11.63 -4.77
C SER A 129 -3.19 13.07 -5.13
N VAL A 130 -3.59 13.55 -6.32
CA VAL A 130 -3.48 15.00 -6.64
C VAL A 130 -4.50 15.86 -5.89
N VAL A 131 -5.50 15.22 -5.29
CA VAL A 131 -6.63 15.89 -4.63
C VAL A 131 -6.28 16.29 -3.17
N GLY A 132 -5.12 15.85 -2.66
CA GLY A 132 -4.59 16.20 -1.35
C GLY A 132 -4.35 15.01 -0.43
N ASP A 133 -3.92 15.33 0.79
CA ASP A 133 -3.65 14.35 1.85
C ASP A 133 -4.88 14.22 2.75
N GLU A 134 -5.32 12.98 3.00
CA GLU A 134 -6.49 12.68 3.84
C GLU A 134 -6.08 11.91 5.10
N GLY A 135 -6.80 12.10 6.21
CA GLY A 135 -6.55 11.36 7.45
C GLY A 135 -5.22 11.70 8.15
N PRO A 136 -4.89 11.01 9.26
CA PRO A 136 -3.66 11.26 10.00
C PRO A 136 -2.43 10.66 9.30
N PRO A 137 -1.22 11.21 9.53
CA PRO A 137 0.01 10.58 9.09
C PRO A 137 0.21 9.24 9.80
N ILE A 138 0.68 8.26 9.06
CA ILE A 138 1.02 6.92 9.52
C ILE A 138 2.48 6.61 9.20
N ASP A 139 3.11 5.86 10.09
CA ASP A 139 4.43 5.32 9.87
C ASP A 139 4.31 4.00 9.08
N ALA A 140 4.73 4.00 7.82
CA ALA A 140 4.62 2.86 6.91
C ALA A 140 5.97 2.14 6.71
N PRO A 141 6.01 0.80 6.86
CA PRO A 141 7.18 0.01 6.54
C PRO A 141 7.37 -0.15 5.03
N ALA A 142 8.62 -0.17 4.60
CA ALA A 142 9.06 -0.67 3.30
C ALA A 142 10.39 -1.41 3.46
N PHE A 143 10.81 -2.16 2.44
CA PHE A 143 12.12 -2.81 2.45
C PHE A 143 12.77 -2.77 1.07
N VAL A 144 14.09 -2.85 1.06
CA VAL A 144 14.90 -3.03 -0.16
C VAL A 144 15.90 -4.15 0.05
N MET A 145 16.29 -4.78 -1.06
CA MET A 145 17.38 -5.75 -1.11
C MET A 145 18.66 -5.03 -1.50
N LEU A 146 19.68 -5.15 -0.67
CA LEU A 146 21.03 -4.66 -0.93
C LEU A 146 21.84 -5.67 -1.73
N GLU A 147 22.87 -5.20 -2.43
CA GLU A 147 23.84 -6.05 -3.13
C GLU A 147 24.65 -6.91 -2.16
N ARG A 148 24.93 -6.38 -0.97
CA ARG A 148 25.64 -7.07 0.13
C ARG A 148 25.13 -6.61 1.51
N PRO A 149 25.43 -7.32 2.60
CA PRO A 149 24.95 -6.95 3.94
C PRO A 149 25.38 -5.53 4.34
N LEU A 150 24.54 -4.79 5.07
CA LEU A 150 24.79 -3.37 5.40
C LEU A 150 26.16 -3.17 6.07
N GLY A 151 26.49 -4.00 7.06
CA GLY A 151 27.74 -3.91 7.80
C GLY A 151 27.88 -2.55 8.52
N GLY A 152 29.05 -1.92 8.41
CA GLY A 152 29.32 -0.60 8.98
C GLY A 152 28.99 0.58 8.06
N ARG A 153 28.33 0.35 6.92
CA ARG A 153 28.02 1.40 5.94
C ARG A 153 26.94 2.33 6.46
N THR A 154 27.07 3.61 6.12
CA THR A 154 26.07 4.63 6.49
C THR A 154 24.88 4.56 5.55
N VAL A 155 23.66 4.57 6.09
CA VAL A 155 22.46 4.73 5.27
C VAL A 155 22.14 6.21 5.13
N ILE A 156 22.01 6.70 3.89
CA ILE A 156 21.78 8.11 3.58
C ILE A 156 20.44 8.24 2.86
N ASP A 157 19.62 9.19 3.30
CA ASP A 157 18.42 9.58 2.58
C ASP A 157 18.78 10.43 1.36
N GLY A 158 18.50 9.93 0.16
CA GLY A 158 18.80 10.60 -1.10
C GLY A 158 17.94 11.84 -1.37
N VAL A 159 16.83 12.03 -0.66
CA VAL A 159 15.96 13.20 -0.81
C VAL A 159 16.52 14.41 -0.03
N SER A 160 16.93 14.19 1.22
CA SER A 160 17.48 15.23 2.10
C SER A 160 19.00 15.31 2.10
N GLY A 161 19.69 14.26 1.65
CA GLY A 161 21.15 14.11 1.71
C GLY A 161 21.69 13.83 3.12
N THR A 162 20.83 13.49 4.08
CA THR A 162 21.22 13.30 5.49
C THR A 162 21.31 11.82 5.87
N PRO A 163 22.22 11.44 6.80
CA PRO A 163 22.24 10.09 7.35
C PRO A 163 20.90 9.76 8.02
N LEU A 164 20.33 8.61 7.68
CA LEU A 164 19.13 8.13 8.33
C LEU A 164 19.45 7.66 9.75
N PRO A 165 18.55 7.88 10.72
CA PRO A 165 18.69 7.30 12.04
C PRO A 165 18.33 5.81 12.00
N PHE A 166 19.08 5.00 12.75
CA PHE A 166 18.66 3.64 13.07
C PHE A 166 17.43 3.68 13.98
N ARG A 167 16.41 2.87 13.69
CA ARG A 167 15.27 2.63 14.56
C ARG A 167 14.88 1.17 14.47
N ASN A 168 14.81 0.48 15.60
CA ASN A 168 14.31 -0.88 15.64
C ASN A 168 12.82 -0.89 15.26
N VAL A 169 12.47 -1.51 14.14
CA VAL A 169 11.07 -1.53 13.66
C VAL A 169 10.17 -2.45 14.48
N TYR A 170 10.74 -3.25 15.38
CA TYR A 170 10.01 -4.08 16.33
C TYR A 170 9.73 -3.37 17.66
N GLU A 171 10.37 -2.23 17.95
CA GLU A 171 10.07 -1.44 19.14
C GLU A 171 8.71 -0.74 19.01
N GLY A 172 7.84 -0.93 20.02
CA GLY A 172 6.50 -0.35 20.07
C GLY A 172 5.40 -1.16 19.37
N ILE A 173 5.69 -2.36 18.84
CA ILE A 173 4.64 -3.27 18.35
C ILE A 173 3.78 -3.72 19.54
N GLY A 174 2.53 -3.25 19.58
CA GLY A 174 1.55 -3.54 20.64
C GLY A 174 1.27 -2.37 21.59
N GLU A 175 1.94 -1.23 21.42
CA GLU A 175 1.70 -0.03 22.22
C GLU A 175 1.03 1.07 21.37
N PRO A 176 0.05 1.81 21.90
CA PRO A 176 -0.52 2.97 21.20
C PRO A 176 0.56 4.04 20.95
N LEU A 177 0.54 4.64 19.76
CA LEU A 177 1.29 5.88 19.53
C LEU A 177 0.65 6.97 20.43
N GLY A 178 1.44 7.48 21.38
CA GLY A 178 1.04 8.56 22.30
C GLY A 178 0.96 9.93 21.64
#